data_AF-A0A3D3PC80-F1
#
_entry.id   AF-A0A3D3PC80-F1
#
_cell.length_a   1.000
_cell.length_b   1.000
_cell.length_c   1.000
_cell.angle_alpha   90.00
_cell.angle_beta   90.00
_cell.angle_gamma   90.00
#
_symmetry.space_group_name_H-M   'P 1'
#
loop_
_entity.id
_entity.type
_entity.pdbx_description
1 polymer ?
#
loop_
_entity_poly.entity_id
_entity_poly.type
_entity_poly.pdbx_seq_one_letter_code
_entity_poly.pdbx_strand_id
1 'polypeptide(L)'
;DQDITSAQIAQNRQVTVQAFYMDATEISNSEYRQFVNWVRDSIAITYLQDEQFYIQPKNQDANASATKYINWKKVSKGNSIWGKKAKAKNSGALQAMYYQGEDRLFDRNEIDVRLLKYNYAIMKQREAANFSNDPKKKRSDFIFRDTVAIYPDTLVWLKDFAYAQNEPLVEGYFSHPAFDNYPAVGLSWRQARAFTVWRT
;
A
#
# COMPACT_ATOMS: atom_id res chain seq x y z
N ASP A 1 -20.29 31.84 -41.87
CA ASP A 1 -21.03 31.46 -40.65
C ASP A 1 -20.18 30.59 -39.75
N GLN A 2 -19.93 31.08 -38.55
CA GLN A 2 -19.09 30.42 -37.54
C GLN A 2 -19.82 29.22 -36.93
N ASP A 3 -19.07 28.12 -36.79
CA ASP A 3 -19.49 26.82 -36.29
C ASP A 3 -19.69 26.84 -34.76
N ILE A 4 -20.89 26.47 -34.31
CA ILE A 4 -21.36 26.53 -32.91
C ILE A 4 -21.09 25.20 -32.17
N THR A 5 -20.44 24.22 -32.80
CA THR A 5 -20.45 22.82 -32.32
C THR A 5 -19.32 22.40 -31.37
N SER A 6 -18.51 23.31 -30.81
CA SER A 6 -17.35 22.92 -29.96
C SER A 6 -17.29 23.52 -28.56
N ALA A 7 -18.38 24.09 -28.04
CA ALA A 7 -18.48 24.48 -26.64
C ALA A 7 -19.18 23.38 -25.83
N GLN A 8 -18.50 22.25 -25.57
CA GLN A 8 -18.92 21.29 -24.53
C GLN A 8 -18.69 21.91 -23.14
N ILE A 9 -19.45 22.96 -22.83
CA ILE A 9 -19.47 23.53 -21.49
C ILE A 9 -20.17 22.50 -20.60
N ALA A 10 -19.43 21.93 -19.65
CA ALA A 10 -19.98 20.97 -18.69
C ALA A 10 -21.19 21.61 -17.99
N GLN A 11 -22.36 20.98 -18.08
CA GLN A 11 -23.57 21.49 -17.45
C GLN A 11 -23.41 21.49 -15.93
N ASN A 12 -23.87 22.57 -15.30
CA ASN A 12 -23.84 22.69 -13.84
C ASN A 12 -24.76 21.62 -13.21
N ARG A 13 -24.31 20.93 -12.16
CA ARG A 13 -25.06 19.88 -11.46
C ARG A 13 -25.19 20.23 -9.99
N GLN A 14 -26.41 20.22 -9.47
CA GLN A 14 -26.66 20.37 -8.04
C GLN A 14 -26.49 19.00 -7.36
N VAL A 15 -25.60 18.93 -6.37
CA VAL A 15 -25.35 17.72 -5.57
C VAL A 15 -25.56 18.04 -4.10
N THR A 16 -26.37 17.24 -3.41
CA THR A 16 -26.53 17.31 -1.96
C THR A 16 -25.54 16.37 -1.29
N VAL A 17 -24.72 16.90 -0.37
CA VAL A 17 -23.71 16.13 0.37
C VAL A 17 -24.08 16.18 1.85
N GLN A 18 -24.07 15.02 2.52
CA GLN A 18 -24.28 14.93 3.98
C GLN A 18 -23.01 15.37 4.72
N ALA A 19 -23.10 15.69 6.01
CA ALA A 19 -21.92 15.99 6.81
C ALA A 19 -20.94 14.81 6.80
N PHE A 20 -19.65 15.08 6.57
CA PHE A 20 -18.59 14.07 6.53
C PHE A 20 -17.27 14.64 7.08
N TYR A 21 -16.34 13.75 7.40
CA TYR A 21 -14.98 14.11 7.84
C TYR A 21 -14.03 14.12 6.64
N MET A 22 -13.11 15.09 6.63
CA MET A 22 -12.05 15.20 5.65
C MET A 22 -10.75 15.53 6.39
N ASP A 23 -9.64 14.98 5.92
CA ASP A 23 -8.33 15.34 6.44
C ASP A 23 -8.07 16.84 6.23
N ALA A 24 -7.42 17.47 7.20
CA ALA A 24 -7.12 18.90 7.15
C ALA A 24 -5.97 19.24 6.17
N THR A 25 -5.08 18.30 5.91
CA THR A 25 -3.89 18.46 5.05
C THR A 25 -3.77 17.26 4.09
N GLU A 26 -2.97 17.41 3.04
CA GLU A 26 -2.61 16.28 2.19
C GLU A 26 -1.85 15.21 3.00
N ILE A 27 -1.91 13.98 2.50
CA ILE A 27 -1.12 12.87 3.05
C ILE A 27 0.35 13.11 2.75
N SER A 28 1.16 13.06 3.80
CA SER A 28 2.60 13.28 3.71
C SER A 28 3.36 12.02 3.27
N ASN A 29 4.58 12.19 2.76
CA ASN A 29 5.48 11.10 2.42
C ASN A 29 5.78 10.19 3.62
N SER A 30 5.86 10.75 4.83
CA SER A 30 6.08 9.97 6.05
C SER A 30 4.87 9.08 6.38
N GLU A 31 3.65 9.60 6.30
CA GLU A 31 2.42 8.83 6.51
C GLU A 31 2.26 7.73 5.46
N TYR A 32 2.50 8.03 4.19
CA TYR A 32 2.43 7.00 3.15
C TYR A 32 3.55 5.96 3.31
N ARG A 33 4.76 6.34 3.76
CA ARG A 33 5.81 5.37 4.11
C ARG A 33 5.43 4.45 5.25
N GLN A 34 4.58 4.86 6.20
CA GLN A 34 4.09 3.94 7.22
C GLN A 34 3.32 2.78 6.58
N PHE A 35 2.51 3.06 5.57
CA PHE A 35 1.82 2.02 4.79
C PHE A 35 2.80 1.14 4.01
N VAL A 36 3.75 1.73 3.28
CA VAL A 36 4.77 0.97 2.53
C VAL A 36 5.57 0.06 3.47
N ASN A 37 6.02 0.59 4.61
CA ASN A 37 6.76 -0.15 5.63
C ASN A 37 5.92 -1.26 6.26
N TRP A 38 4.62 -1.02 6.51
CA TRP A 38 3.72 -2.05 7.00
C TRP A 38 3.59 -3.22 6.02
N VAL A 39 3.44 -2.93 4.72
CA VAL A 39 3.37 -3.96 3.67
C VAL A 39 4.70 -4.72 3.57
N ARG A 40 5.82 -3.99 3.55
CA ARG A 40 7.17 -4.55 3.57
C ARG A 40 7.37 -5.50 4.75
N ASP A 41 6.98 -5.10 5.95
CA ASP A 41 7.15 -5.88 7.18
C ASP A 41 6.23 -7.12 7.16
N SER A 42 5.00 -7.00 6.65
CA SER A 42 4.09 -8.14 6.46
C SER A 42 4.68 -9.21 5.53
N ILE A 43 5.29 -8.76 4.43
CA ILE A 43 5.93 -9.67 3.47
C ILE A 43 7.16 -10.33 4.13
N ALA A 44 8.00 -9.55 4.80
CA ALA A 44 9.18 -10.06 5.49
C ALA A 44 8.83 -11.15 6.53
N ILE A 45 7.76 -10.97 7.30
CA ILE A 45 7.29 -11.97 8.27
C ILE A 45 6.84 -13.26 7.58
N THR A 46 6.25 -13.14 6.39
CA THR A 46 5.83 -14.30 5.58
C THR A 46 7.05 -15.08 5.09
N TYR A 47 8.13 -14.40 4.68
CA TYR A 47 9.39 -15.05 4.31
C TYR A 47 10.13 -15.66 5.50
N LEU A 48 10.10 -15.00 6.67
CA LEU A 48 10.78 -15.48 7.87
C LEU A 48 10.12 -16.73 8.47
N GLN A 49 8.80 -16.87 8.32
CA GLN A 49 8.01 -17.98 8.87
C GLN A 49 8.20 -18.23 10.38
N ASP A 50 8.74 -17.26 11.11
CA ASP A 50 9.06 -17.38 12.53
C ASP A 50 7.78 -17.22 13.38
N GLU A 51 7.45 -18.24 14.16
CA GLU A 51 6.22 -18.35 14.94
C GLU A 51 6.02 -17.22 15.95
N GLN A 52 7.10 -16.56 16.37
CA GLN A 52 7.06 -15.45 17.32
C GLN A 52 6.29 -14.23 16.80
N PHE A 53 6.22 -14.06 15.47
CA PHE A 53 5.53 -12.95 14.83
C PHE A 53 4.05 -13.23 14.60
N TYR A 54 3.57 -14.44 14.91
CA TYR A 54 2.18 -14.82 14.75
C TYR A 54 1.47 -14.92 16.10
N ILE A 55 0.17 -14.62 16.09
CA ILE A 55 -0.69 -14.81 17.26
C ILE A 55 -0.90 -16.31 17.46
N GLN A 56 -0.46 -16.82 18.60
CA GLN A 56 -0.68 -18.20 18.99
C GLN A 56 -2.05 -18.30 19.69
N PRO A 57 -3.03 -19.05 19.15
CA PRO A 57 -4.31 -19.23 19.81
C PRO A 57 -4.11 -20.01 21.11
N LYS A 58 -4.69 -19.51 22.21
CA LYS A 58 -4.55 -20.14 23.54
C LYS A 58 -5.27 -21.49 23.66
N ASN A 59 -6.31 -21.71 22.86
CA ASN A 59 -7.08 -22.95 22.79
C ASN A 59 -7.30 -23.26 21.30
N GLN A 60 -6.53 -24.18 20.73
CA GLN A 60 -6.62 -24.52 19.31
C GLN A 60 -7.34 -25.86 19.15
N ASP A 61 -8.52 -25.86 18.54
CA ASP A 61 -9.12 -27.08 18.01
C ASP A 61 -8.24 -27.61 16.88
N ALA A 62 -7.84 -28.88 16.98
CA ALA A 62 -6.86 -29.53 16.09
C ALA A 62 -7.23 -29.57 14.59
N ASN A 63 -8.49 -29.23 14.24
CA ASN A 63 -9.01 -29.27 12.87
C ASN A 63 -9.28 -27.90 12.23
N ALA A 64 -8.97 -26.79 12.92
CA ALA A 64 -9.05 -25.47 12.29
C ALA A 64 -7.77 -25.23 11.46
N SER A 65 -7.90 -25.19 10.13
CA SER A 65 -6.84 -24.74 9.24
C SER A 65 -6.36 -23.36 9.71
N ALA A 66 -5.21 -23.32 10.39
CA ALA A 66 -4.82 -22.21 11.23
C ALA A 66 -4.40 -21.02 10.38
N THR A 67 -5.35 -20.15 10.03
CA THR A 67 -5.05 -18.83 9.49
C THR A 67 -4.14 -18.11 10.48
N LYS A 68 -2.87 -17.92 10.09
CA LYS A 68 -1.88 -17.26 10.94
C LYS A 68 -2.10 -15.75 10.86
N TYR A 69 -2.35 -15.12 12.00
CA TYR A 69 -2.48 -13.66 12.10
C TYR A 69 -1.18 -13.07 12.64
N ILE A 70 -0.72 -11.97 12.03
CA ILE A 70 0.50 -11.28 12.45
C ILE A 70 0.25 -10.54 13.77
N ASN A 71 1.16 -10.71 14.72
CA ASN A 71 1.19 -9.99 15.97
C ASN A 71 1.97 -8.66 15.80
N TRP A 72 1.27 -7.62 15.34
CA TRP A 72 1.87 -6.31 15.07
C TRP A 72 2.54 -5.64 16.28
N LYS A 73 2.18 -6.01 17.53
CA LYS A 73 2.85 -5.52 18.75
C LYS A 73 4.29 -6.02 18.88
N LYS A 74 4.60 -7.18 18.29
CA LYS A 74 5.97 -7.73 18.25
C LYS A 74 6.78 -7.12 17.11
N VAL A 75 6.11 -6.83 15.99
CA VAL A 75 6.70 -6.26 14.78
C VAL A 75 7.09 -4.80 14.97
N SER A 76 6.18 -3.99 15.55
CA SER A 76 6.35 -2.52 15.70
C SER A 76 7.55 -2.11 16.56
N LYS A 77 8.13 -3.04 17.32
CA LYS A 77 9.47 -2.86 17.88
C LYS A 77 10.47 -2.92 16.71
N GLY A 78 10.69 -1.78 16.05
CA GLY A 78 11.41 -1.61 14.76
C GLY A 78 12.82 -2.22 14.64
N ASN A 79 13.32 -2.86 15.68
CA ASN A 79 14.55 -3.63 15.70
C ASN A 79 14.36 -5.15 15.54
N SER A 80 13.12 -5.65 15.47
CA SER A 80 12.82 -7.08 15.47
C SER A 80 13.12 -7.79 14.14
N ILE A 81 12.93 -7.09 13.01
CA ILE A 81 13.16 -7.63 11.66
C ILE A 81 14.40 -6.99 11.03
N TRP A 82 14.49 -5.66 11.09
CA TRP A 82 15.47 -4.87 10.32
C TRP A 82 16.64 -4.33 11.17
N GLY A 83 16.62 -4.51 12.49
CA GLY A 83 17.71 -4.09 13.38
C GLY A 83 19.00 -4.86 13.11
N LYS A 84 20.18 -4.32 13.49
CA LYS A 84 21.50 -4.91 13.16
C LYS A 84 21.60 -6.42 13.47
N LYS A 85 21.19 -6.84 14.68
CA LYS A 85 21.21 -8.25 15.10
C LYS A 85 20.19 -9.10 14.33
N ALA A 86 18.99 -8.58 14.13
CA ALA A 86 17.94 -9.26 13.37
C ALA A 86 18.33 -9.43 11.90
N LYS A 87 18.93 -8.40 11.27
CA LYS A 87 19.42 -8.44 9.90
C LYS A 87 20.44 -9.55 9.68
N ALA A 88 21.35 -9.79 10.62
CA ALA A 88 22.31 -10.89 10.54
C ALA A 88 21.65 -12.28 10.65
N LYS A 89 20.65 -12.44 11.53
CA LYS A 89 19.86 -13.69 11.66
C LYS A 89 19.00 -13.94 10.41
N ASN A 90 18.39 -12.87 9.89
CA ASN A 90 17.33 -12.92 8.89
C ASN A 90 17.85 -12.79 7.44
N SER A 91 19.14 -12.51 7.25
CA SER A 91 19.74 -12.20 5.94
C SER A 91 19.43 -13.24 4.88
N GLY A 92 19.57 -14.54 5.20
CA GLY A 92 19.31 -15.63 4.27
C GLY A 92 17.85 -15.68 3.80
N ALA A 93 16.90 -15.62 4.73
CA ALA A 93 15.47 -15.67 4.42
C ALA A 93 14.96 -14.42 3.71
N LEU A 94 15.50 -13.25 4.05
CA LEU A 94 15.12 -11.97 3.45
C LEU A 94 15.89 -11.65 2.17
N GLN A 95 16.90 -12.43 1.78
CA GLN A 95 17.70 -12.19 0.58
C GLN A 95 16.84 -12.17 -0.70
N ALA A 96 15.76 -12.94 -0.72
CA ALA A 96 14.80 -12.98 -1.82
C ALA A 96 13.95 -11.69 -1.96
N MET A 97 13.94 -10.83 -0.93
CA MET A 97 13.23 -9.54 -0.98
C MET A 97 14.05 -8.40 -1.58
N TYR A 98 15.35 -8.60 -1.77
CA TYR A 98 16.23 -7.60 -2.36
C TYR A 98 16.44 -7.88 -3.84
N TYR A 99 16.79 -6.85 -4.61
CA TYR A 99 17.27 -7.03 -5.97
C TYR A 99 18.50 -7.95 -6.00
N GLN A 100 18.62 -8.76 -7.05
CA GLN A 100 19.67 -9.76 -7.22
C GLN A 100 20.32 -9.64 -8.60
N GLY A 101 21.55 -10.14 -8.73
CA GLY A 101 22.27 -10.16 -10.01
C GLY A 101 22.43 -8.77 -10.63
N GLU A 102 22.07 -8.65 -11.90
CA GLU A 102 22.18 -7.43 -12.71
C GLU A 102 21.18 -6.32 -12.30
N ASP A 103 20.12 -6.65 -11.56
CA ASP A 103 19.15 -5.66 -11.05
C ASP A 103 19.72 -4.83 -9.88
N ARG A 104 20.89 -5.20 -9.31
CA ARG A 104 21.52 -4.45 -8.21
C ARG A 104 22.34 -3.28 -8.74
N LEU A 105 21.97 -2.06 -8.34
CA LEU A 105 22.71 -0.86 -8.67
C LEU A 105 23.79 -0.54 -7.61
N PHE A 106 25.06 -0.43 -8.03
CA PHE A 106 26.21 -0.06 -7.18
C PHE A 106 26.39 -0.90 -5.91
N ASP A 107 26.12 -2.21 -5.98
CA ASP A 107 26.20 -3.14 -4.84
C ASP A 107 25.32 -2.80 -3.63
N ARG A 108 24.39 -1.86 -3.77
CA ARG A 108 23.44 -1.54 -2.71
C ARG A 108 22.38 -2.64 -2.60
N ASN A 109 22.09 -3.05 -1.38
CA ASN A 109 20.98 -3.96 -1.11
C ASN A 109 19.69 -3.16 -0.98
N GLU A 110 19.00 -2.99 -2.09
CA GLU A 110 17.71 -2.32 -2.18
C GLU A 110 16.59 -3.36 -2.29
N ILE A 111 15.47 -3.07 -1.63
CA ILE A 111 14.30 -3.95 -1.64
C ILE A 111 13.68 -3.90 -3.03
N ASP A 112 13.33 -5.06 -3.56
CA ASP A 112 12.62 -5.15 -4.82
C ASP A 112 11.20 -4.59 -4.64
N VAL A 113 10.96 -3.40 -5.19
CA VAL A 113 9.67 -2.71 -5.08
C VAL A 113 8.55 -3.46 -5.78
N ARG A 114 8.87 -4.37 -6.72
CA ARG A 114 7.88 -5.20 -7.44
C ARG A 114 7.20 -6.19 -6.52
N LEU A 115 7.86 -6.59 -5.44
CA LEU A 115 7.31 -7.51 -4.43
C LEU A 115 6.34 -6.81 -3.49
N LEU A 116 6.42 -5.48 -3.36
CA LEU A 116 5.60 -4.69 -2.46
C LEU A 116 4.17 -4.54 -3.00
N LYS A 117 3.40 -5.62 -2.91
CA LYS A 117 1.99 -5.70 -3.33
C LYS A 117 1.09 -5.84 -2.12
N TYR A 118 0.07 -5.00 -2.05
CA TYR A 118 -0.97 -5.06 -1.03
C TYR A 118 -2.23 -5.70 -1.59
N ASN A 119 -2.72 -6.71 -0.89
CA ASN A 119 -3.98 -7.39 -1.18
C ASN A 119 -5.03 -6.86 -0.21
N TYR A 120 -6.10 -6.29 -0.74
CA TYR A 120 -7.20 -5.77 0.08
C TYR A 120 -8.56 -6.23 -0.43
N ALA A 121 -9.52 -6.20 0.47
CA ALA A 121 -10.89 -6.60 0.20
C ALA A 121 -11.85 -5.57 0.79
N ILE A 122 -12.82 -5.10 0.00
CA ILE A 122 -13.87 -4.19 0.48
C ILE A 122 -15.23 -4.84 0.24
N MET A 123 -16.09 -4.76 1.26
CA MET A 123 -17.49 -5.15 1.12
C MET A 123 -18.24 -4.07 0.34
N LYS A 124 -18.82 -4.42 -0.80
CA LYS A 124 -19.71 -3.54 -1.53
C LYS A 124 -21.09 -3.52 -0.86
N GLN A 125 -21.21 -2.71 0.20
CA GLN A 125 -22.40 -2.68 1.06
C GLN A 125 -23.69 -2.33 0.31
N ARG A 126 -23.66 -1.43 -0.69
CA ARG A 126 -24.85 -1.08 -1.48
C ARG A 126 -25.35 -2.26 -2.33
N GLU A 127 -24.45 -2.97 -3.02
CA GLU A 127 -24.81 -4.17 -3.78
C GLU A 127 -25.32 -5.25 -2.82
N ALA A 128 -24.64 -5.48 -1.70
CA ALA A 128 -25.07 -6.44 -0.69
C ALA A 128 -26.47 -6.12 -0.11
N ALA A 129 -26.79 -4.84 0.11
CA ALA A 129 -28.10 -4.41 0.61
C ALA A 129 -29.22 -4.69 -0.40
N ASN A 130 -28.98 -4.39 -1.69
CA ASN A 130 -29.94 -4.60 -2.78
C ASN A 130 -30.30 -6.08 -2.96
N PHE A 131 -29.38 -7.00 -2.66
CA PHE A 131 -29.55 -8.44 -2.82
C PHE A 131 -29.64 -9.20 -1.49
N SER A 132 -30.00 -8.50 -0.40
CA SER A 132 -30.02 -9.07 0.96
C SER A 132 -31.02 -10.22 1.14
N ASN A 133 -32.11 -10.22 0.37
CA ASN A 133 -33.16 -11.25 0.43
C ASN A 133 -33.00 -12.39 -0.59
N ASP A 134 -31.93 -12.39 -1.40
CA ASP A 134 -31.72 -13.43 -2.40
C ASP A 134 -30.93 -14.62 -1.80
N PRO A 135 -31.55 -15.79 -1.58
CA PRO A 135 -30.87 -16.95 -0.99
C PRO A 135 -29.80 -17.55 -1.91
N LYS A 136 -29.74 -17.17 -3.19
CA LYS A 136 -28.73 -17.67 -4.13
C LYS A 136 -27.40 -16.91 -4.03
N LYS A 137 -27.42 -15.70 -3.49
CA LYS A 137 -26.23 -14.85 -3.40
C LYS A 137 -25.48 -15.11 -2.11
N LYS A 138 -24.15 -15.23 -2.23
CA LYS A 138 -23.27 -15.43 -1.07
C LYS A 138 -22.54 -14.15 -0.74
N ARG A 139 -22.14 -14.01 0.52
CA ARG A 139 -21.31 -12.89 0.99
C ARG A 139 -20.05 -12.70 0.13
N SER A 140 -19.47 -13.78 -0.40
CA SER A 140 -18.30 -13.76 -1.28
C SER A 140 -18.48 -12.89 -2.52
N ASP A 141 -19.70 -12.85 -3.07
CA ASP A 141 -20.00 -12.22 -4.36
C ASP A 141 -19.97 -10.68 -4.24
N PHE A 142 -20.16 -10.18 -3.02
CA PHE A 142 -20.14 -8.75 -2.71
C PHE A 142 -18.79 -8.27 -2.19
N ILE A 143 -17.77 -9.15 -2.15
CA ILE A 143 -16.42 -8.79 -1.73
C ILE A 143 -15.61 -8.45 -2.97
N PHE A 144 -15.31 -7.16 -3.13
CA PHE A 144 -14.34 -6.70 -4.11
C PHE A 144 -12.94 -6.96 -3.58
N ARG A 145 -12.12 -7.71 -4.34
CA ARG A 145 -10.70 -7.96 -4.02
C ARG A 145 -9.83 -7.32 -5.09
N ASP A 146 -8.74 -6.71 -4.66
CA ASP A 146 -7.75 -6.16 -5.58
C ASP A 146 -6.34 -6.32 -5.00
N THR A 147 -5.37 -6.39 -5.90
CA THR A 147 -3.94 -6.48 -5.61
C THR A 147 -3.23 -5.34 -6.32
N VAL A 148 -2.53 -4.50 -5.56
CA VAL A 148 -1.90 -3.28 -6.09
C VAL A 148 -0.47 -3.19 -5.60
N ALA A 149 0.46 -2.85 -6.50
CA ALA A 149 1.83 -2.49 -6.11
C ALA A 149 1.80 -1.13 -5.41
N ILE A 150 2.34 -1.04 -4.19
CA ILE A 150 2.11 0.14 -3.33
C ILE A 150 3.24 1.16 -3.35
N TYR A 151 4.38 0.84 -3.94
CA TYR A 151 5.50 1.77 -4.01
C TYR A 151 5.19 2.90 -5.01
N PRO A 152 5.40 4.18 -4.66
CA PRO A 152 5.14 5.30 -5.56
C PRO A 152 6.07 5.27 -6.78
N ASP A 153 5.61 5.83 -7.89
CA ASP A 153 6.48 6.08 -9.04
C ASP A 153 7.40 7.27 -8.77
N THR A 154 8.69 6.99 -8.55
CA THR A 154 9.70 8.02 -8.29
C THR A 154 10.13 8.77 -9.55
N LEU A 155 9.92 8.18 -10.75
CA LEU A 155 10.33 8.77 -12.02
C LEU A 155 9.32 9.80 -12.56
N VAL A 156 8.20 9.99 -11.87
CA VAL A 156 7.16 10.98 -12.23
C VAL A 156 7.73 12.39 -12.43
N TRP A 157 8.74 12.76 -11.63
CA TRP A 157 9.40 14.07 -11.70
C TRP A 157 10.16 14.33 -12.99
N LEU A 158 10.62 13.27 -13.66
CA LEU A 158 11.29 13.34 -14.95
C LEU A 158 10.31 13.13 -16.11
N LYS A 159 9.41 12.16 -15.95
CA LYS A 159 8.44 11.76 -16.98
C LYS A 159 7.45 12.86 -17.33
N ASP A 160 6.88 13.51 -16.31
CA ASP A 160 5.80 14.48 -16.52
C ASP A 160 6.35 15.91 -16.70
N PHE A 161 7.64 16.14 -16.40
CA PHE A 161 8.29 17.45 -16.48
C PHE A 161 9.61 17.40 -17.27
N ALA A 162 9.52 17.19 -18.58
CA ALA A 162 10.66 16.97 -19.48
C ALA A 162 11.73 18.10 -19.54
N TYR A 163 11.50 19.26 -18.90
CA TYR A 163 12.43 20.40 -18.87
C TYR A 163 12.70 20.96 -17.48
N ALA A 164 12.22 20.30 -16.42
CA ALA A 164 12.52 20.70 -15.06
C ALA A 164 13.78 19.96 -14.58
N GLN A 165 14.74 20.68 -14.01
CA GLN A 165 15.95 20.10 -13.40
C GLN A 165 15.60 19.42 -12.05
N ASN A 166 14.75 18.39 -12.10
CA ASN A 166 14.15 17.73 -10.93
C ASN A 166 14.88 16.44 -10.51
N GLU A 167 16.08 16.18 -11.04
CA GLU A 167 16.87 14.97 -10.71
C GLU A 167 17.00 14.72 -9.19
N PRO A 168 17.23 15.74 -8.33
CA PRO A 168 17.30 15.50 -6.88
C PRO A 168 15.98 14.97 -6.28
N LEU A 169 14.84 15.32 -6.88
CA LEU A 169 13.51 14.85 -6.45
C LEU A 169 13.28 13.39 -6.87
N VAL A 170 13.80 12.99 -8.02
CA VAL A 170 13.72 11.59 -8.48
C VAL A 170 14.42 10.64 -7.50
N GLU A 171 15.62 11.01 -7.04
CA GLU A 171 16.43 10.16 -6.17
C GLU A 171 15.93 10.12 -4.72
N GLY A 172 15.44 11.26 -4.21
CA GLY A 172 15.28 11.47 -2.77
C GLY A 172 13.87 11.78 -2.29
N TYR A 173 12.93 12.16 -3.16
CA TYR A 173 11.67 12.77 -2.69
C TYR A 173 10.87 11.86 -1.76
N PHE A 174 10.72 10.58 -2.12
CA PHE A 174 9.96 9.64 -1.29
C PHE A 174 10.79 9.04 -0.14
N SER A 175 12.10 8.92 -0.31
CA SER A 175 12.97 8.16 0.58
C SER A 175 13.63 9.02 1.67
N HIS A 176 13.98 10.27 1.36
CA HIS A 176 14.84 11.11 2.18
C HIS A 176 14.07 11.85 3.30
N PRO A 177 14.61 11.92 4.55
CA PRO A 177 13.96 12.57 5.69
C PRO A 177 13.55 14.04 5.49
N ALA A 178 14.30 14.77 4.67
CA ALA A 178 14.02 16.18 4.38
C ALA A 178 12.64 16.39 3.74
N PHE A 179 12.09 15.38 3.08
CA PHE A 179 10.79 15.43 2.40
C PHE A 179 9.68 14.72 3.18
N ASP A 180 9.88 14.41 4.47
CA ASP A 180 8.92 13.65 5.29
C ASP A 180 7.55 14.30 5.41
N ASN A 181 7.52 15.64 5.49
CA ASN A 181 6.31 16.44 5.65
C ASN A 181 5.76 16.97 4.31
N TYR A 182 6.35 16.56 3.19
CA TYR A 182 5.87 16.95 1.85
C TYR A 182 4.78 15.98 1.39
N PRO A 183 3.86 16.43 0.51
CA PRO A 183 2.78 15.58 0.02
C PRO A 183 3.31 14.35 -0.71
N ALA A 184 2.59 13.23 -0.62
CA ALA A 184 2.94 12.03 -1.38
C ALA A 184 2.64 12.23 -2.88
N VAL A 185 3.64 11.99 -3.73
CA VAL A 185 3.57 12.16 -5.19
C VAL A 185 3.89 10.84 -5.90
N GLY A 186 3.39 10.66 -7.13
CA GLY A 186 3.60 9.44 -7.91
C GLY A 186 2.65 8.29 -7.55
N LEU A 187 1.45 8.62 -7.06
CA LEU A 187 0.42 7.66 -6.66
C LEU A 187 -0.73 7.59 -7.66
N SER A 188 -1.14 6.37 -7.99
CA SER A 188 -2.36 6.08 -8.77
C SER A 188 -3.61 6.04 -7.88
N TRP A 189 -4.78 6.22 -8.49
CA TRP A 189 -6.07 6.06 -7.79
C TRP A 189 -6.21 4.71 -7.07
N ARG A 190 -5.71 3.62 -7.67
CA ARG A 190 -5.74 2.29 -7.07
C ARG A 190 -4.86 2.20 -5.82
N GLN A 191 -3.68 2.85 -5.84
CA GLN A 191 -2.79 2.93 -4.68
C GLN A 191 -3.39 3.80 -3.56
N ALA A 192 -3.97 4.94 -3.91
CA ALA A 192 -4.65 5.80 -2.94
C ALA A 192 -5.81 5.07 -2.25
N ARG A 193 -6.65 4.35 -3.02
CA ARG A 193 -7.71 3.51 -2.45
C ARG A 193 -7.15 2.40 -1.54
N ALA A 194 -6.08 1.72 -1.96
CA ALA A 194 -5.41 0.72 -1.14
C ALA A 194 -4.94 1.30 0.21
N PHE A 195 -4.35 2.49 0.21
CA PHE A 195 -3.95 3.21 1.42
C PHE A 195 -5.14 3.52 2.34
N THR A 196 -6.27 4.00 1.79
CA THR A 196 -7.46 4.28 2.60
C THR A 196 -8.01 3.02 3.28
N VAL A 197 -7.96 1.87 2.62
CA VAL A 197 -8.42 0.59 3.19
C VAL A 197 -7.49 0.09 4.30
N TRP A 198 -6.19 0.36 4.17
CA TRP A 198 -5.23 0.03 5.22
C TRP A 198 -5.37 0.93 6.45
N ARG A 199 -5.72 2.21 6.26
CA ARG A 199 -5.84 3.20 7.35
C ARG A 199 -7.09 2.99 8.20
N THR A 200 -8.15 2.40 7.63
CA THR A 200 -9.43 2.08 8.32
C THR A 200 -9.36 0.78 9.10
#